data_AF-A0A4J2EPX0-F1
#
_entry.id   AF-A0A4J2EPX0-F1
#
_cell.length_a   1.000
_cell.length_b   1.000
_cell.length_c   1.000
_cell.angle_alpha   90.00
_cell.angle_beta   90.00
_cell.angle_gamma   90.00
#
_symmetry.space_group_name_H-M   'P 1'
#
loop_
_entity.id
_entity.type
_entity.pdbx_description
1 polymer ?
#
loop_
_entity_poly.entity_id
_entity_poly.type
_entity_poly.pdbx_seq_one_letter_code
_entity_poly.pdbx_strand_id
1 'polypeptide(L)'
;MEDKKLIQLLSKLNKSYQNCKQGTADDIRLQELLNTTMQELKKTEKLNNSILIDLEKFYQPTSLLIGLGSLKLNDQTRTAWRNYDKFHYEHVKHVLSLYGPVFGF
;
A
#
# COMPACT_ATOMS: atom_id res chain seq x y z
N MET A 1 9.69 6.84 13.54
CA MET A 1 8.75 7.97 13.36
C MET A 1 7.95 7.81 12.08
N GLU A 2 8.53 7.17 11.05
CA GLU A 2 7.88 6.84 9.77
C GLU A 2 6.99 5.58 9.83
N ASP A 3 7.33 4.57 10.63
CA ASP A 3 6.53 3.33 10.76
C ASP A 3 5.11 3.61 11.27
N LYS A 4 5.00 4.49 12.28
CA LYS A 4 3.71 4.94 12.83
C LYS A 4 2.87 5.70 11.79
N LYS A 5 3.53 6.52 10.95
CA LYS A 5 2.88 7.27 9.87
C LYS A 5 2.35 6.33 8.80
N LEU A 6 3.13 5.33 8.40
CA LEU A 6 2.71 4.29 7.46
C LEU A 6 1.48 3.53 7.94
N ILE A 7 1.50 3.05 9.20
CA ILE A 7 0.36 2.34 9.79
C ILE A 7 -0.88 3.24 9.83
N GLN A 8 -0.72 4.52 10.18
CA GLN A 8 -1.81 5.49 10.19
C GLN A 8 -2.41 5.72 8.79
N LEU A 9 -1.57 5.84 7.76
CA LEU A 9 -2.01 6.03 6.38
C LEU A 9 -2.79 4.82 5.87
N LEU A 10 -2.27 3.62 6.05
CA LEU A 10 -2.94 2.38 5.63
C LEU A 10 -4.23 2.13 6.42
N SER A 11 -4.23 2.41 7.72
CA SER A 11 -5.44 2.31 8.54
C SER A 11 -6.51 3.31 8.08
N LYS A 12 -6.13 4.55 7.76
CA LYS A 12 -7.04 5.57 7.23
C LYS A 12 -7.60 5.15 5.88
N LEU A 13 -6.76 4.64 4.98
CA LEU A 13 -7.16 4.10 3.68
C LEU A 13 -8.19 2.97 3.85
N ASN A 14 -7.85 1.94 4.65
CA ASN A 14 -8.75 0.81 4.87
C ASN A 14 -10.08 1.26 5.48
N LYS A 15 -10.06 2.15 6.48
CA LYS A 15 -11.29 2.68 7.10
C LYS A 15 -12.15 3.45 6.11
N SER A 16 -11.56 4.33 5.29
CA SER A 16 -12.31 5.05 4.25
C SER A 16 -12.89 4.10 3.20
N TYR A 17 -12.12 3.07 2.85
CA TYR A 17 -12.50 2.10 1.83
C TYR A 17 -13.67 1.21 2.26
N GLN A 18 -13.74 0.81 3.54
CA GLN A 18 -14.90 0.08 4.08
C GLN A 18 -16.23 0.80 3.83
N ASN A 19 -16.22 2.13 3.79
CA ASN A 19 -17.43 2.93 3.62
C ASN A 19 -17.90 3.04 2.15
N CYS A 20 -17.08 2.61 1.17
CA CYS A 20 -17.44 2.72 -0.26
C CYS A 20 -17.33 1.42 -1.06
N LYS A 21 -16.79 0.34 -0.50
CA LYS A 21 -16.69 -0.96 -1.17
C LYS A 21 -18.09 -1.49 -1.53
N GLN A 22 -18.21 -2.13 -2.70
CA GLN A 22 -19.50 -2.64 -3.21
C GLN A 22 -19.55 -4.17 -3.29
N GLY A 23 -18.45 -4.86 -2.97
CA GLY A 23 -18.35 -6.32 -3.02
C GLY A 23 -18.07 -6.88 -4.40
N THR A 24 -17.55 -6.05 -5.32
CA THR A 24 -17.07 -6.51 -6.63
C THR A 24 -15.80 -7.36 -6.51
N ALA A 25 -15.40 -8.03 -7.59
CA ALA A 25 -14.14 -8.78 -7.63
C ALA A 25 -12.92 -7.86 -7.37
N ASP A 26 -12.94 -6.65 -7.94
CA ASP A 26 -11.89 -5.64 -7.67
C ASP A 26 -11.90 -5.22 -6.20
N ASP A 27 -13.09 -5.14 -5.57
CA ASP A 27 -13.17 -4.79 -4.16
C ASP A 27 -12.59 -5.86 -3.24
N ILE A 28 -12.90 -7.12 -3.53
CA ILE A 28 -12.36 -8.26 -2.79
C ILE A 28 -10.84 -8.26 -2.91
N ARG A 29 -10.32 -8.07 -4.13
CA ARG A 29 -8.89 -8.05 -4.40
C ARG A 29 -8.17 -6.90 -3.68
N LEU A 30 -8.73 -5.69 -3.71
CA LEU A 30 -8.14 -4.56 -2.97
C LEU A 30 -8.17 -4.80 -1.45
N GLN A 31 -9.25 -5.39 -0.94
CA GLN A 31 -9.35 -5.72 0.48
C GLN A 31 -8.31 -6.75 0.91
N GLU A 32 -8.09 -7.79 0.11
CA GLU A 32 -7.06 -8.81 0.36
C GLU A 32 -5.66 -8.18 0.40
N LEU A 33 -5.33 -7.36 -0.60
CA LEU A 33 -4.07 -6.63 -0.65
C LEU A 33 -3.86 -5.78 0.62
N LEU A 34 -4.86 -5.00 1.02
CA LEU A 34 -4.81 -4.20 2.25
C LEU A 34 -4.62 -5.07 3.50
N ASN A 35 -5.36 -6.17 3.62
CA ASN A 35 -5.30 -7.06 4.77
C ASN A 35 -3.92 -7.71 4.89
N THR A 36 -3.37 -8.23 3.79
CA THR A 36 -2.04 -8.85 3.75
C THR A 36 -0.96 -7.86 4.17
N THR A 37 -0.93 -6.67 3.58
CA THR A 37 0.08 -5.65 3.93
C THR A 37 -0.05 -5.20 5.39
N MET A 38 -1.26 -5.00 5.90
CA MET A 38 -1.47 -4.65 7.31
C MET A 38 -1.05 -5.78 8.26
N GLN A 39 -1.18 -7.05 7.85
CA GLN A 39 -0.71 -8.19 8.64
C GLN A 39 0.82 -8.25 8.69
N GLU A 40 1.50 -8.10 7.55
CA GLU A 40 2.98 -8.11 7.51
C GLU A 40 3.58 -6.94 8.30
N LEU A 41 2.95 -5.75 8.24
CA LEU A 41 3.37 -4.60 9.04
C LEU A 41 3.24 -4.83 10.55
N LYS A 42 2.24 -5.60 11.00
CA LYS A 42 2.08 -5.92 12.43
C LYS A 42 3.14 -6.88 12.95
N LYS A 43 3.67 -7.75 12.09
CA LYS A 43 4.72 -8.72 12.45
C LYS A 43 6.09 -8.08 12.58
N THR A 44 6.27 -6.87 12.06
CA THR A 44 7.57 -6.24 11.94
C THR A 44 7.72 -5.09 12.92
N GLU A 45 8.81 -5.08 13.71
CA GLU A 45 9.09 -4.01 14.68
C GLU A 45 9.66 -2.74 14.03
N LYS A 46 10.33 -2.85 12.87
CA LYS A 46 10.98 -1.73 12.16
C LYS A 46 10.90 -1.90 10.65
N LEU A 47 10.71 -0.81 9.91
CA LEU A 47 10.86 -0.79 8.45
C LEU A 47 12.22 -1.37 8.04
N ASN A 48 12.19 -2.49 7.32
CA ASN A 48 13.33 -3.17 6.73
C ASN A 48 13.04 -3.43 5.24
N ASN A 49 14.03 -3.90 4.49
CA ASN A 49 13.88 -4.12 3.05
C ASN A 49 12.75 -5.11 2.70
N SER A 50 12.47 -6.09 3.56
CA SER A 50 11.35 -7.03 3.35
C SER A 50 10.01 -6.30 3.35
N ILE A 51 9.78 -5.43 4.34
CA ILE A 51 8.55 -4.63 4.39
C ILE A 51 8.48 -3.67 3.22
N LEU A 52 9.59 -3.04 2.80
CA LEU A 52 9.60 -2.16 1.62
C LEU A 52 9.16 -2.94 0.36
N ILE A 53 9.61 -4.19 0.20
CA ILE A 53 9.18 -5.06 -0.89
C ILE A 53 7.68 -5.36 -0.79
N ASP A 54 7.17 -5.66 0.39
CA ASP A 54 5.73 -5.94 0.58
C ASP A 54 4.85 -4.71 0.35
N LEU A 55 5.36 -3.51 0.66
CA LEU A 55 4.70 -2.25 0.32
C LEU A 55 4.68 -2.04 -1.20
N GLU A 56 5.74 -2.36 -1.93
CA GLU A 56 5.76 -2.27 -3.40
C GLU A 56 4.79 -3.27 -4.04
N LYS A 57 4.78 -4.52 -3.55
CA LYS A 57 3.82 -5.57 -3.98
C LYS A 57 2.37 -5.17 -3.75
N PHE A 58 2.09 -4.36 -2.73
CA PHE A 58 0.78 -3.77 -2.50
C PHE A 58 0.48 -2.61 -3.45
N TYR A 59 1.46 -1.70 -3.59
CA TYR A 59 1.30 -0.45 -4.31
C TYR A 59 1.00 -0.68 -5.79
N GLN A 60 1.76 -1.54 -6.46
CA GLN A 60 1.63 -1.78 -7.90
C GLN A 60 0.23 -2.24 -8.33
N PRO A 61 -0.33 -3.34 -7.78
CA PRO A 61 -1.68 -3.77 -8.14
C PRO A 61 -2.75 -2.81 -7.64
N THR A 62 -2.58 -2.16 -6.49
CA THR A 62 -3.55 -1.18 -5.98
C THR A 62 -3.64 0.05 -6.89
N SER A 63 -2.50 0.57 -7.34
CA SER A 63 -2.44 1.68 -8.30
C SER A 63 -3.13 1.32 -9.61
N LEU A 64 -2.94 0.08 -10.10
CA LEU A 64 -3.63 -0.44 -11.28
C LEU A 64 -5.15 -0.53 -11.07
N LEU A 65 -5.60 -1.12 -9.97
CA LEU A 65 -7.03 -1.27 -9.65
C LEU A 65 -7.73 0.09 -9.51
N ILE A 66 -7.03 1.10 -8.97
CA ILE A 66 -7.57 2.44 -8.79
C ILE A 66 -7.54 3.25 -10.10
N GLY A 67 -6.49 3.10 -10.91
CA GLY A 67 -6.28 3.86 -12.13
C GLY A 67 -7.03 3.32 -13.34
N LEU A 68 -7.12 1.99 -13.47
CA LEU A 68 -7.69 1.29 -14.63
C LEU A 68 -8.80 0.29 -14.27
N GLY A 69 -9.01 0.00 -12.98
CA GLY A 69 -10.04 -0.94 -12.53
C GLY A 69 -11.44 -0.33 -12.42
N SER A 70 -12.38 -1.14 -11.97
CA SER A 70 -13.80 -0.76 -11.82
C SER A 70 -14.15 -0.17 -10.45
N LEU A 71 -13.16 0.01 -9.58
CA LEU A 71 -13.33 0.48 -8.20
C LEU A 71 -14.05 1.83 -8.13
N LYS A 72 -15.15 1.86 -7.40
CA LYS A 72 -15.92 3.07 -7.12
C LYS A 72 -15.48 3.69 -5.79
N LEU A 73 -14.38 4.44 -5.85
CA LEU A 73 -13.89 5.17 -4.67
C LEU A 73 -14.72 6.44 -4.45
N ASN A 74 -14.96 6.77 -3.17
CA ASN A 74 -15.42 8.10 -2.78
C ASN A 74 -14.22 9.06 -2.59
N ASP A 75 -14.50 10.34 -2.36
CA ASP A 75 -13.44 11.36 -2.26
C ASP A 75 -12.55 11.20 -1.02
N GLN A 76 -13.11 10.65 0.06
CA GLN A 76 -12.34 10.35 1.28
C GLN A 76 -11.31 9.25 0.99
N THR A 77 -11.72 8.18 0.31
CA THR A 77 -10.85 7.06 -0.07
C THR A 77 -9.83 7.49 -1.10
N ARG A 78 -10.21 8.30 -2.09
CA ARG A 78 -9.25 8.90 -3.04
C ARG A 78 -8.20 9.74 -2.32
N THR A 79 -8.62 10.57 -1.36
CA THR A 79 -7.69 11.40 -0.57
C THR A 79 -6.78 10.54 0.30
N ALA A 80 -7.31 9.50 0.93
CA ALA A 80 -6.52 8.57 1.73
C ALA A 80 -5.49 7.83 0.87
N TRP A 81 -5.89 7.36 -0.32
CA TRP A 81 -4.99 6.75 -1.30
C TRP A 81 -3.90 7.72 -1.73
N ARG A 82 -4.23 8.97 -2.09
CA ARG A 82 -3.23 9.97 -2.49
C ARG A 82 -2.21 10.31 -1.41
N ASN A 83 -2.62 10.32 -0.14
CA ASN A 83 -1.69 10.51 0.97
C ASN A 83 -0.73 9.32 1.13
N TYR A 84 -1.23 8.10 0.93
CA TYR A 84 -0.39 6.90 0.90
C TYR A 84 0.53 6.87 -0.33
N ASP A 85 0.01 7.16 -1.52
CA ASP A 85 0.73 7.25 -2.80
C ASP A 85 1.92 8.21 -2.70
N LYS A 86 1.70 9.40 -2.13
CA LYS A 86 2.77 10.35 -1.85
C LYS A 86 3.82 9.78 -0.89
N PHE A 87 3.40 9.19 0.22
CA PHE A 87 4.33 8.56 1.18
C PHE A 87 5.13 7.43 0.53
N HIS A 88 4.49 6.60 -0.29
CA HIS A 88 5.14 5.49 -0.98
C HIS A 88 6.21 5.99 -1.94
N TYR A 89 5.91 7.04 -2.72
CA TYR A 89 6.89 7.64 -3.61
C TYR A 89 8.08 8.22 -2.84
N GLU A 90 7.82 9.03 -1.79
CA GLU A 90 8.86 9.73 -1.03
C GLU A 90 9.73 8.79 -0.17
N HIS A 91 9.13 7.77 0.46
CA HIS A 91 9.77 6.99 1.53
C HIS A 91 9.92 5.49 1.24
N VAL A 92 9.36 4.97 0.15
CA VAL A 92 9.50 3.55 -0.22
C VAL A 92 10.28 3.42 -1.51
N LYS A 93 9.83 4.08 -2.59
CA LYS A 93 10.40 3.92 -3.93
C LYS A 93 11.89 4.24 -4.02
N HIS A 94 12.35 5.24 -3.27
CA HIS A 94 13.77 5.67 -3.29
C HIS A 94 14.70 4.81 -2.43
N VAL A 95 14.17 4.10 -1.44
CA VAL A 95 14.95 3.29 -0.49
C VAL A 95 14.79 1.79 -0.71
N LEU A 96 13.81 1.40 -1.51
CA LEU A 96 13.56 0.02 -1.89
C LEU A 96 14.73 -0.51 -2.72
N SER A 97 15.46 -1.47 -2.16
CA SER A 97 16.44 -2.25 -2.91
C SER A 97 15.76 -3.52 -3.39
N LEU A 98 15.33 -3.52 -4.66
CA LEU A 98 14.79 -4.71 -5.30
C LEU A 98 15.87 -5.78 -5.51
N TYR A 99 17.13 -5.36 -5.66
CA TYR A 99 18.32 -6.21 -5.79
C TYR A 99 19.62 -5.49 -5.37
N GLY A 100 20.50 -6.14 -4.60
CA GLY A 100 21.93 -5.79 -4.53
C GLY A 100 22.83 -6.72 -3.68
N PRO A 101 24.03 -7.20 -4.14
CA PRO A 101 24.55 -7.27 -5.52
C PRO A 101 24.78 -8.72 -6.01
N VAL A 102 24.84 -8.94 -7.35
CA VAL A 102 25.90 -9.80 -7.90
C VAL A 102 26.94 -8.85 -8.48
N PHE A 103 28.12 -8.84 -7.90
CA PHE A 103 29.26 -8.08 -8.41
C PHE A 103 29.53 -8.43 -9.89
N GLY A 104 29.76 -7.42 -10.72
CA GLY A 104 30.05 -7.61 -12.14
C GLY A 104 30.52 -6.32 -12.83
N PHE A 105 31.74 -5.90 -12.47
CA PHE A 105 32.65 -4.92 -13.10
C PHE A 105 32.37 -3.41 -12.90
#